data_AF-A0A814J575-F1
#
_entry.id   AF-A0A814J575-F1
#
_cell.length_a   1.000
_cell.length_b   1.000
_cell.length_c   1.000
_cell.angle_alpha   90.00
_cell.angle_beta   90.00
_cell.angle_gamma   90.00
#
_symmetry.space_group_name_H-M   'P 1'
#
loop_
_entity.id
_entity.type
_entity.pdbx_description
1 polymer ?
#
loop_
_entity_poly.entity_id
_entity_poly.type
_entity_poly.pdbx_seq_one_letter_code
_entity_poly.pdbx_strand_id
1 'polypeptide(L)'
;MISPSFHLLIKHCCHNQWRSLLFRTIIVINQRQLSTIENEKRDSQKQEKEIFVQSQNNLIQINTFTQKDLFITAQKIVKDTIYSLVIITGVVTLGGVCYLMLHELYSRETPHGIYKEASKICLENTDVQEALGIPIIVHTTPQISSMRVNNVRAKTFAEKGHRSMTVSFYLTGKERSGVAAVKVEKNISNKFVYDYILVQLDQPWHHQNIIQVYPNLNPSSSTTNISS
;
A
#
# COMPACT_ATOMS: atom_id res chain seq x y z
N MET A 1 56.45 -31.27 129.13
CA MET A 1 56.10 -32.65 128.73
C MET A 1 54.95 -32.59 127.74
N ILE A 2 55.04 -33.36 126.64
CA ILE A 2 54.06 -33.66 125.57
C ILE A 2 54.24 -32.90 124.22
N SER A 3 54.99 -33.59 123.35
CA SER A 3 54.99 -33.80 121.89
C SER A 3 54.54 -32.73 120.85
N PRO A 4 55.35 -32.49 119.80
CA PRO A 4 55.01 -31.75 118.58
C PRO A 4 54.70 -32.70 117.40
N SER A 5 53.45 -32.81 116.90
CA SER A 5 53.15 -33.73 115.79
C SER A 5 51.90 -33.43 114.95
N PHE A 6 51.55 -32.16 114.65
CA PHE A 6 50.37 -31.89 113.80
C PHE A 6 50.46 -30.72 112.81
N HIS A 7 51.67 -30.22 112.51
CA HIS A 7 51.82 -29.00 111.69
C HIS A 7 52.42 -29.21 110.28
N LEU A 8 52.52 -30.46 109.80
CA LEU A 8 53.19 -30.81 108.54
C LEU A 8 52.37 -31.67 107.56
N LEU A 9 51.03 -31.54 107.55
CA LEU A 9 50.19 -32.24 106.56
C LEU A 9 49.21 -31.35 105.75
N ILE A 10 49.26 -30.03 105.90
CA ILE A 10 48.36 -29.13 105.13
C ILE A 10 49.10 -28.42 103.96
N LYS A 11 50.42 -28.23 104.02
CA LYS A 11 51.13 -27.46 102.98
C LYS A 11 51.41 -28.21 101.67
N HIS A 12 51.37 -29.54 101.65
CA HIS A 12 51.65 -30.30 100.42
C HIS A 12 50.42 -30.66 99.58
N CYS A 13 49.20 -30.45 100.07
CA CYS A 13 47.99 -30.81 99.31
C CYS A 13 47.45 -29.67 98.42
N CYS A 14 47.84 -28.41 98.65
CA CYS A 14 47.19 -27.26 98.02
C CYS A 14 47.82 -26.77 96.69
N HIS A 15 48.99 -27.29 96.29
CA HIS A 15 49.70 -26.78 95.10
C HIS A 15 49.33 -27.50 93.78
N ASN A 16 48.82 -28.74 93.84
CA ASN A 16 48.61 -29.55 92.63
C ASN A 16 47.20 -29.42 92.01
N GLN A 17 46.23 -28.84 92.74
CA GLN A 17 44.85 -28.68 92.25
C GLN A 17 44.65 -27.38 91.45
N TRP A 18 45.47 -26.36 91.68
CA TRP A 18 45.37 -25.06 90.98
C TRP A 18 45.94 -25.06 89.55
N ARG A 19 46.93 -25.91 89.23
CA ARG A 19 47.49 -26.01 87.87
C ARG A 19 46.53 -26.65 86.86
N SER A 20 45.67 -27.59 87.30
CA SER A 20 44.63 -28.20 86.46
C SER A 20 43.51 -27.22 86.08
N LEU A 21 43.17 -26.31 87.00
CA LEU A 21 42.09 -25.33 86.78
C LEU A 21 42.52 -24.18 85.85
N LEU A 22 43.77 -23.72 85.91
CA LEU A 22 44.28 -22.67 85.03
C LEU A 22 44.50 -23.13 83.58
N PHE A 23 44.89 -24.40 83.35
CA PHE A 23 44.95 -24.94 81.99
C PHE A 23 43.56 -25.17 81.39
N ARG A 24 42.58 -25.57 82.21
CA ARG A 24 41.18 -25.73 81.76
C ARG A 24 40.54 -24.39 81.38
N THR A 25 40.82 -23.31 82.11
CA THR A 25 40.27 -21.98 81.77
C THR A 25 40.92 -21.39 80.52
N ILE A 26 42.23 -21.53 80.31
CA ILE A 26 42.92 -21.01 79.12
C ILE A 26 42.45 -21.73 77.84
N ILE A 27 42.27 -23.06 77.88
CA ILE A 27 41.76 -23.82 76.73
C ILE A 27 40.33 -23.38 76.38
N VAL A 28 39.46 -23.17 77.38
CA VAL A 28 38.07 -22.73 77.17
C VAL A 28 37.99 -21.32 76.59
N ILE A 29 38.87 -20.40 77.00
CA ILE A 29 38.90 -19.03 76.44
C ILE A 29 39.35 -19.05 74.97
N ASN A 30 40.36 -19.85 74.62
CA ASN A 30 40.87 -19.94 73.25
C ASN A 30 39.85 -20.60 72.30
N GLN A 31 39.14 -21.64 72.76
CA GLN A 31 38.07 -22.28 71.95
C GLN A 31 36.85 -21.37 71.72
N ARG A 32 36.55 -20.46 72.65
CA ARG A 32 35.48 -19.47 72.49
C ARG A 32 35.78 -18.43 71.41
N GLN A 33 37.04 -18.02 71.30
CA GLN A 33 37.48 -17.05 70.29
C GLN A 33 37.45 -17.66 68.88
N LEU A 34 37.89 -18.91 68.72
CA LEU A 34 37.89 -19.61 67.43
C LEU A 34 36.47 -19.84 66.86
N SER A 35 35.51 -20.20 67.71
CA SER A 35 34.12 -20.46 67.27
C SER A 35 33.36 -19.19 66.87
N THR A 36 33.70 -18.03 67.44
CA THR A 36 33.06 -16.76 67.10
C THR A 36 33.50 -16.28 65.71
N ILE A 37 34.79 -16.43 65.38
CA ILE A 37 35.36 -16.09 64.07
C ILE A 37 34.78 -17.01 62.97
N GLU A 38 34.53 -18.28 63.28
CA GLU A 38 33.95 -19.24 62.34
C GLU A 38 32.45 -18.98 62.08
N ASN A 39 31.71 -18.48 63.09
CA ASN A 39 30.32 -18.08 62.94
C ASN A 39 30.16 -16.83 62.06
N GLU A 40 31.00 -15.81 62.26
CA GLU A 40 30.99 -14.57 61.45
C GLU A 40 31.27 -14.83 59.96
N LYS A 41 32.16 -15.81 59.68
CA LYS A 41 32.41 -16.28 58.30
C LYS A 41 31.22 -17.04 57.71
N ARG A 42 30.48 -17.82 58.52
CA ARG A 42 29.27 -18.52 58.07
C ARG A 42 28.12 -17.56 57.78
N ASP A 43 27.98 -16.49 58.57
CA ASP A 43 26.93 -15.50 58.38
C ASP A 43 27.19 -14.61 57.16
N SER A 44 28.45 -14.20 56.94
CA SER A 44 28.87 -13.46 55.74
C SER A 44 28.65 -14.27 54.45
N GLN A 45 28.96 -15.57 54.49
CA GLN A 45 28.75 -16.49 53.37
C GLN A 45 27.27 -16.81 53.12
N LYS A 46 26.42 -16.73 54.16
CA LYS A 46 24.97 -16.91 54.02
C LYS A 46 24.32 -15.69 53.38
N GLN A 47 24.76 -14.49 53.76
CA GLN A 47 24.23 -13.24 53.24
C GLN A 47 24.53 -13.04 51.74
N GLU A 48 25.74 -13.41 51.29
CA GLU A 48 26.11 -13.35 49.86
C GLU A 48 25.25 -14.28 48.99
N LYS A 49 24.93 -15.47 49.50
CA LYS A 49 24.07 -16.44 48.80
C LYS A 49 22.63 -15.94 48.65
N GLU A 50 22.09 -15.27 49.67
CA GLU A 50 20.73 -14.71 49.60
C GLU A 50 20.66 -13.53 48.62
N ILE A 51 21.69 -12.67 48.59
CA ILE A 51 21.78 -11.55 47.63
C ILE A 51 21.90 -12.07 46.19
N PHE A 52 22.69 -13.12 45.94
CA PHE A 52 22.82 -13.73 44.62
C PHE A 52 21.50 -14.39 44.16
N VAL A 53 20.84 -15.14 45.04
CA VAL A 53 19.53 -15.76 44.74
C VAL A 53 18.46 -14.70 44.47
N GLN A 54 18.44 -13.62 45.23
CA GLN A 54 17.52 -12.50 45.02
C GLN A 54 17.81 -11.76 43.71
N SER A 55 19.09 -11.57 43.36
CA SER A 55 19.51 -10.97 42.09
C SER A 55 19.09 -11.83 40.89
N GLN A 56 19.32 -13.15 40.95
CA GLN A 56 18.88 -14.11 39.93
C GLN A 56 17.35 -14.07 39.72
N ASN A 57 16.58 -14.07 40.81
CA ASN A 57 15.12 -14.02 40.73
C ASN A 57 14.60 -12.72 40.09
N ASN A 58 15.22 -11.58 40.39
CA ASN A 58 14.84 -10.28 39.79
C ASN A 58 15.14 -10.23 38.28
N LEU A 59 16.29 -10.73 37.83
CA LEU A 59 16.62 -10.78 36.40
C LEU A 59 15.65 -11.67 35.60
N ILE A 60 15.27 -12.83 36.16
CA ILE A 60 14.29 -13.72 35.56
C ILE A 60 12.92 -13.04 35.45
N GLN A 61 12.49 -12.33 36.50
CA GLN A 61 11.22 -11.58 36.49
C GLN A 61 11.22 -10.46 35.42
N ILE A 62 12.31 -9.70 35.31
CA ILE A 62 12.44 -8.61 34.31
C ILE A 62 12.35 -9.17 32.89
N ASN A 63 13.03 -10.26 32.60
CA ASN A 63 13.02 -10.90 31.28
C ASN A 63 11.65 -11.50 30.91
N THR A 64 10.93 -12.06 31.89
CA THR A 64 9.60 -12.62 31.64
C THR A 64 8.53 -11.53 31.47
N PHE A 65 8.67 -10.40 32.15
CA PHE A 65 7.77 -9.25 32.01
C PHE A 65 7.96 -8.55 30.66
N THR A 66 9.20 -8.27 30.26
CA THR A 66 9.52 -7.67 28.95
C THR A 66 9.07 -8.55 27.78
N GLN A 67 9.22 -9.88 27.86
CA GLN A 67 8.71 -10.81 26.84
C GLN A 67 7.17 -10.75 26.70
N LYS A 68 6.44 -10.68 27.83
CA LYS A 68 4.98 -10.60 27.81
C LYS A 68 4.48 -9.28 27.24
N ASP A 69 5.09 -8.17 27.63
CA ASP A 69 4.71 -6.84 27.13
C ASP A 69 5.06 -6.66 25.64
N LEU A 70 6.19 -7.21 25.20
CA LEU A 70 6.57 -7.23 23.79
C LEU A 70 5.61 -8.10 22.97
N PHE A 71 5.18 -9.25 23.49
CA PHE A 71 4.20 -10.11 22.83
C PHE A 71 2.81 -9.47 22.76
N ILE A 72 2.34 -8.82 23.83
CA ILE A 72 1.07 -8.08 23.84
C ILE A 72 1.12 -6.92 22.84
N THR A 73 2.25 -6.21 22.79
CA THR A 73 2.46 -5.10 21.86
C THR A 73 2.53 -5.58 20.42
N ALA A 74 3.26 -6.67 20.16
CA ALA A 74 3.32 -7.32 18.85
C ALA A 74 1.92 -7.78 18.40
N GLN A 75 1.12 -8.38 19.28
CA GLN A 75 -0.25 -8.77 18.95
C GLN A 75 -1.15 -7.58 18.62
N LYS A 76 -1.00 -6.45 19.31
CA LYS A 76 -1.74 -5.22 19.00
C LYS A 76 -1.35 -4.68 17.63
N ILE A 77 -0.05 -4.58 17.35
CA ILE A 77 0.46 -4.14 16.05
C ILE A 77 -0.03 -5.05 14.92
N VAL A 78 0.00 -6.37 15.10
CA VAL A 78 -0.48 -7.33 14.09
C VAL A 78 -1.97 -7.12 13.80
N LYS A 79 -2.81 -6.92 14.82
CA LYS A 79 -4.25 -6.69 14.63
C LYS A 79 -4.53 -5.43 13.82
N ASP A 80 -3.88 -4.32 14.14
CA ASP A 80 -4.06 -3.05 13.42
C ASP A 80 -3.46 -3.08 12.01
N THR A 81 -2.37 -3.83 11.83
CA THR A 81 -1.72 -4.02 10.52
C THR A 81 -2.59 -4.86 9.58
N ILE A 82 -3.32 -5.84 10.09
CA ILE A 82 -4.21 -6.68 9.26
C ILE A 82 -5.35 -5.84 8.66
N TYR A 83 -5.99 -4.96 9.45
CA TYR A 83 -7.07 -4.12 8.94
C TYR A 83 -6.58 -3.13 7.87
N SER A 84 -5.43 -2.50 8.09
CA SER A 84 -4.84 -1.59 7.10
C SER A 84 -4.40 -2.32 5.83
N LEU A 85 -3.84 -3.53 5.95
CA LEU A 85 -3.48 -4.38 4.82
C LEU A 85 -4.71 -4.71 3.96
N VAL A 86 -5.82 -5.11 4.59
CA VAL A 86 -7.07 -5.43 3.89
C VAL A 86 -7.57 -4.23 3.08
N ILE A 87 -7.57 -3.04 3.68
CA ILE A 87 -7.98 -1.80 2.99
C ILE A 87 -7.07 -1.52 1.80
N ILE A 88 -5.75 -1.61 1.98
CA ILE A 88 -4.77 -1.39 0.90
C ILE A 88 -4.99 -2.39 -0.24
N THR A 89 -5.13 -3.68 0.08
CA THR A 89 -5.39 -4.71 -0.95
C THR A 89 -6.71 -4.48 -1.68
N GLY A 90 -7.76 -4.00 -1.00
CA GLY A 90 -9.03 -3.65 -1.62
C GLY A 90 -8.89 -2.51 -2.62
N VAL A 91 -8.22 -1.43 -2.23
CA VAL A 91 -8.00 -0.26 -3.11
C VAL A 91 -7.10 -0.63 -4.30
N VAL A 92 -6.05 -1.42 -4.09
CA VAL A 92 -5.15 -1.87 -5.16
C VAL A 92 -5.90 -2.79 -6.14
N THR A 93 -6.66 -3.76 -5.63
CA THR A 93 -7.40 -4.71 -6.49
C THR A 93 -8.48 -3.98 -7.29
N LEU A 94 -9.29 -3.15 -6.62
CA LEU A 94 -10.35 -2.40 -7.28
C LEU A 94 -9.78 -1.35 -8.23
N GLY A 95 -8.74 -0.62 -7.82
CA GLY A 95 -8.05 0.37 -8.65
C GLY A 95 -7.40 -0.24 -9.87
N GLY A 96 -6.76 -1.41 -9.74
CA GLY A 96 -6.14 -2.13 -10.86
C GLY A 96 -7.15 -2.58 -11.91
N VAL A 97 -8.24 -3.25 -11.48
CA VAL A 97 -9.31 -3.68 -12.41
C VAL A 97 -9.99 -2.46 -13.05
N CYS A 98 -10.29 -1.43 -12.27
CA CYS A 98 -10.87 -0.19 -12.77
C CYS A 98 -9.94 0.49 -13.78
N TYR A 99 -8.63 0.53 -13.51
CA TYR A 99 -7.64 1.09 -14.43
C TYR A 99 -7.61 0.34 -15.76
N LEU A 100 -7.59 -1.00 -15.74
CA LEU A 100 -7.59 -1.79 -16.97
C LEU A 100 -8.87 -1.56 -17.80
N MET A 101 -10.02 -1.57 -17.14
CA MET A 101 -11.31 -1.31 -17.80
C MET A 101 -11.38 0.10 -18.38
N LEU A 102 -11.01 1.11 -17.60
CA LEU A 102 -11.00 2.51 -18.04
C LEU A 102 -9.97 2.74 -19.14
N HIS A 103 -8.79 2.14 -19.07
CA HIS A 103 -7.76 2.27 -20.10
C HIS A 103 -8.25 1.70 -21.44
N GLU A 104 -8.92 0.55 -21.42
CA GLU A 104 -9.50 -0.04 -22.62
C GLU A 104 -10.68 0.79 -23.15
N LEU A 105 -11.59 1.22 -22.27
CA LEU A 105 -12.77 2.01 -22.66
C LEU A 105 -12.45 3.43 -23.09
N TYR A 106 -11.43 4.07 -22.53
CA TYR A 106 -11.03 5.44 -22.88
C TYR A 106 -9.95 5.49 -23.96
N SER A 107 -9.55 4.35 -24.50
CA SER A 107 -8.82 4.37 -25.75
C SER A 107 -9.66 5.14 -26.78
N ARG A 108 -9.02 6.05 -27.53
CA ARG A 108 -9.69 6.93 -28.53
C ARG A 108 -10.45 6.16 -29.62
N GLU A 109 -10.36 4.84 -29.56
CA GLU A 109 -11.11 3.81 -30.28
C GLU A 109 -12.63 3.84 -30.07
N THR A 110 -13.15 4.66 -29.15
CA THR A 110 -14.60 4.76 -28.96
C THR A 110 -15.29 5.56 -30.09
N PRO A 111 -16.52 5.18 -30.48
CA PRO A 111 -17.28 5.88 -31.52
C PRO A 111 -17.49 7.37 -31.23
N HIS A 112 -17.58 7.73 -29.95
CA HIS A 112 -17.81 9.11 -29.52
C HIS A 112 -16.59 10.01 -29.75
N GLY A 113 -15.37 9.49 -29.57
CA GLY A 113 -14.14 10.22 -29.87
C GLY A 113 -14.05 10.60 -31.35
N ILE A 114 -14.30 9.62 -32.22
CA ILE A 114 -14.31 9.81 -33.68
C ILE A 114 -15.41 10.77 -34.12
N TYR A 115 -16.61 10.66 -33.54
CA TYR A 115 -17.70 11.62 -33.77
C TYR A 115 -17.30 13.05 -33.42
N LYS A 116 -16.69 13.26 -32.24
CA LYS A 116 -16.30 14.59 -31.76
C LYS A 116 -15.23 15.24 -32.64
N GLU A 117 -14.29 14.45 -33.15
CA GLU A 117 -13.24 14.94 -34.04
C GLU A 117 -13.79 15.17 -35.46
N ALA A 118 -14.55 14.22 -36.02
CA ALA A 118 -15.12 14.37 -37.36
C ALA A 118 -16.13 15.52 -37.46
N SER A 119 -16.95 15.74 -36.44
CA SER A 119 -17.89 16.87 -36.40
C SER A 119 -17.18 18.21 -36.43
N LYS A 120 -16.03 18.36 -35.75
CA LYS A 120 -15.22 19.58 -35.85
C LYS A 120 -14.68 19.79 -37.27
N ILE A 121 -14.15 18.72 -37.89
CA ILE A 121 -13.64 18.77 -39.26
C ILE A 121 -14.75 19.21 -40.23
N CYS A 122 -15.98 18.68 -40.07
CA CYS A 122 -17.12 19.11 -40.89
C CYS A 122 -17.52 20.57 -40.63
N LEU A 123 -17.42 21.05 -39.39
CA LEU A 123 -17.75 22.43 -39.03
C LEU A 123 -16.70 23.43 -39.53
N GLU A 124 -15.44 23.03 -39.68
CA GLU A 124 -14.35 23.89 -40.17
C GLU A 124 -14.26 23.94 -41.70
N ASN A 125 -14.81 22.94 -42.40
CA ASN A 125 -14.73 22.85 -43.85
C ASN A 125 -15.68 23.84 -44.56
N THR A 126 -15.14 24.70 -45.42
CA THR A 126 -15.89 25.76 -46.12
C THR A 126 -16.96 25.19 -47.06
N ASP A 127 -16.69 24.09 -47.77
CA ASP A 127 -17.65 23.47 -48.70
C ASP A 127 -18.90 22.99 -47.96
N VAL A 128 -18.70 22.44 -46.75
CA VAL A 128 -19.80 21.99 -45.89
C VAL A 128 -20.58 23.18 -45.33
N GLN A 129 -19.89 24.27 -44.96
CA GLN A 129 -20.53 25.51 -44.50
C GLN A 129 -21.39 26.17 -45.57
N GLU A 130 -20.86 26.29 -46.80
CA GLU A 130 -21.59 26.87 -47.93
C GLU A 130 -22.80 26.02 -48.30
N ALA A 131 -22.67 24.69 -48.24
CA ALA A 131 -23.75 23.80 -48.67
C ALA A 131 -24.92 23.65 -47.67
N LEU A 132 -24.66 23.76 -46.36
CA LEU A 132 -25.66 23.65 -45.29
C LEU A 132 -26.21 25.01 -44.83
N GLY A 133 -25.38 26.05 -44.91
CA GLY A 133 -25.67 27.38 -44.39
C GLY A 133 -25.44 27.48 -42.88
N ILE A 134 -24.79 28.58 -42.45
CA ILE A 134 -24.52 28.89 -41.04
C ILE A 134 -25.81 29.43 -40.38
N PRO A 135 -26.18 29.03 -39.15
CA PRO A 135 -25.47 28.15 -38.22
C PRO A 135 -25.71 26.64 -38.48
N ILE A 136 -24.69 25.82 -38.18
CA ILE A 136 -24.76 24.36 -38.29
C ILE A 136 -24.88 23.74 -36.90
N ILE A 137 -25.86 22.86 -36.72
CA ILE A 137 -26.10 22.08 -35.51
C ILE A 137 -25.85 20.60 -35.81
N VAL A 138 -25.07 19.95 -34.95
CA VAL A 138 -24.74 18.52 -35.10
C VAL A 138 -25.63 17.69 -34.20
N HIS A 139 -26.29 16.69 -34.78
CA HIS A 139 -27.20 15.78 -34.09
C HIS A 139 -26.81 14.33 -34.31
N THR A 140 -27.09 13.49 -33.32
CA THR A 140 -26.79 12.06 -33.39
C THR A 140 -27.98 11.24 -33.89
N THR A 141 -29.20 11.73 -33.67
CA THR A 141 -30.44 11.11 -34.12
C THR A 141 -31.13 11.98 -35.18
N PRO A 142 -31.86 11.36 -36.13
CA PRO A 142 -32.60 12.09 -37.16
C PRO A 142 -33.80 12.86 -36.59
N GLN A 143 -34.33 12.43 -35.45
CA GLN A 143 -35.44 13.09 -34.77
C GLN A 143 -34.94 13.88 -33.56
N ILE A 144 -35.39 15.14 -33.49
CA ILE A 144 -35.28 16.04 -32.33
C ILE A 144 -36.38 15.73 -31.29
N SER A 145 -37.34 14.83 -31.62
CA SER A 145 -38.55 14.61 -30.82
C SER A 145 -38.27 13.89 -29.49
N SER A 146 -38.22 14.69 -28.43
CA SER A 146 -38.50 14.44 -27.00
C SER A 146 -37.71 13.33 -26.26
N MET A 147 -37.35 12.21 -26.88
CA MET A 147 -36.65 11.12 -26.19
C MET A 147 -35.16 11.14 -26.54
N ARG A 148 -34.41 11.74 -25.62
CA ARG A 148 -32.97 12.05 -25.68
C ARG A 148 -32.10 10.80 -25.70
N VAL A 149 -32.17 9.99 -26.76
CA VAL A 149 -31.24 8.88 -26.97
C VAL A 149 -30.16 9.34 -27.95
N ASN A 150 -29.19 10.10 -27.44
CA ASN A 150 -28.00 10.49 -28.20
C ASN A 150 -27.05 9.28 -28.33
N ASN A 151 -27.46 8.25 -29.06
CA ASN A 151 -26.56 7.12 -29.37
C ASN A 151 -25.99 7.28 -30.78
N VAL A 152 -24.66 7.38 -30.86
CA VAL A 152 -23.92 7.48 -32.12
C VAL A 152 -24.12 6.19 -32.91
N ARG A 153 -24.66 6.30 -34.12
CA ARG A 153 -24.78 5.15 -35.03
C ARG A 153 -23.39 4.73 -35.47
N ALA A 154 -22.82 3.78 -34.76
CA ALA A 154 -21.55 3.16 -35.06
C ALA A 154 -21.77 1.75 -35.59
N LYS A 155 -21.15 1.43 -36.71
CA LYS A 155 -21.11 0.07 -37.28
C LYS A 155 -19.65 -0.36 -37.36
N THR A 156 -19.30 -1.42 -36.65
CA THR A 156 -17.95 -1.99 -36.69
C THR A 156 -17.96 -3.19 -37.61
N PHE A 157 -17.04 -3.18 -38.58
CA PHE A 157 -16.82 -4.28 -39.51
C PHE A 157 -15.45 -4.88 -39.22
N ALA A 158 -15.39 -6.20 -39.09
CA ALA A 158 -14.14 -6.94 -38.93
C ALA A 158 -14.03 -7.92 -40.10
N GLU A 159 -13.52 -7.43 -41.23
CA GLU A 159 -13.28 -8.26 -42.41
C GLU A 159 -11.76 -8.48 -42.54
N LYS A 160 -11.35 -9.74 -42.68
CA LYS A 160 -9.96 -10.14 -43.01
C LYS A 160 -8.88 -9.53 -42.08
N GLY A 161 -9.17 -9.44 -40.79
CA GLY A 161 -8.23 -8.94 -39.77
C GLY A 161 -8.11 -7.41 -39.70
N HIS A 162 -8.78 -6.67 -40.57
CA HIS A 162 -8.83 -5.21 -40.55
C HIS A 162 -10.11 -4.79 -39.83
N ARG A 163 -9.97 -4.02 -38.74
CA ARG A 163 -11.11 -3.48 -38.00
C ARG A 163 -11.44 -2.11 -38.58
N SER A 164 -12.56 -2.00 -39.28
CA SER A 164 -13.10 -0.74 -39.76
C SER A 164 -14.31 -0.34 -38.91
N MET A 165 -14.49 0.95 -38.69
CA MET A 165 -15.68 1.46 -38.02
C MET A 165 -16.26 2.60 -38.85
N THR A 166 -17.57 2.56 -39.04
CA THR A 166 -18.32 3.63 -39.69
C THR A 166 -19.20 4.32 -38.65
N VAL A 167 -19.06 5.64 -38.53
CA VAL A 167 -19.86 6.49 -37.65
C VAL A 167 -20.69 7.42 -38.51
N SER A 168 -22.01 7.46 -38.27
CA SER A 168 -22.92 8.36 -38.97
C SER A 168 -23.60 9.34 -38.03
N PHE A 169 -23.67 10.60 -38.43
CA PHE A 169 -24.35 11.67 -37.69
C PHE A 169 -25.04 12.64 -38.64
N TYR A 170 -25.89 13.48 -38.09
CA TYR A 170 -26.74 14.42 -38.81
C TYR A 170 -26.22 15.84 -38.61
N LEU A 171 -26.28 16.63 -39.67
CA LEU A 171 -25.92 18.04 -39.69
C LEU A 171 -27.16 18.81 -40.13
N THR A 172 -27.58 19.78 -39.33
CA THR A 172 -28.71 20.66 -39.63
C THR A 172 -28.18 22.07 -39.77
N GLY A 173 -28.18 22.59 -40.98
CA GLY A 173 -27.89 24.00 -41.27
C GLY A 173 -29.15 24.85 -41.37
N LYS A 174 -28.97 26.13 -41.64
CA LYS A 174 -30.10 27.07 -41.89
C LYS A 174 -30.85 26.75 -43.18
N GLU A 175 -30.13 26.33 -44.21
CA GLU A 175 -30.70 26.14 -45.55
C GLU A 175 -31.03 24.67 -45.82
N ARG A 176 -30.11 23.78 -45.44
CA ARG A 176 -30.23 22.35 -45.73
C ARG A 176 -29.81 21.52 -44.53
N SER A 177 -30.28 20.28 -44.52
CA SER A 177 -29.81 19.24 -43.60
C SER A 177 -29.03 18.18 -44.38
N GLY A 178 -28.20 17.42 -43.69
CA GLY A 178 -27.41 16.36 -44.29
C GLY A 178 -27.00 15.28 -43.29
N VAL A 179 -26.50 14.17 -43.81
CA VAL A 179 -25.97 13.05 -43.03
C VAL A 179 -24.49 12.92 -43.35
N ALA A 180 -23.66 13.03 -42.33
CA ALA A 180 -22.23 12.75 -42.43
C ALA A 180 -21.96 11.30 -42.06
N ALA A 181 -21.34 10.55 -42.96
CA ALA A 181 -20.84 9.20 -42.74
C ALA A 181 -19.31 9.21 -42.75
N VAL A 182 -18.72 8.80 -41.64
CA VAL A 182 -17.28 8.76 -41.41
C VAL A 182 -16.85 7.33 -41.38
N LYS A 183 -15.86 6.96 -42.20
CA LYS A 183 -15.23 5.64 -42.13
C LYS A 183 -13.81 5.79 -41.58
N VAL A 184 -13.52 5.00 -40.55
CA VAL A 184 -12.18 4.87 -39.98
C VAL A 184 -11.71 3.44 -40.10
N GLU A 185 -10.40 3.26 -40.23
CA GLU A 185 -9.75 1.97 -40.30
C GLU A 185 -8.62 1.88 -39.28
N LYS A 186 -8.48 0.71 -38.64
CA LYS A 186 -7.42 0.46 -37.67
C LYS A 186 -6.12 0.10 -38.41
N ASN A 187 -5.11 0.93 -38.26
CA ASN A 187 -3.77 0.68 -38.77
C ASN A 187 -3.08 -0.47 -38.00
N ILE A 188 -2.02 -1.04 -38.56
CA ILE A 188 -1.08 -1.99 -37.92
C ILE A 188 -0.59 -1.47 -36.55
N SER A 189 -0.45 -0.15 -36.40
CA SER A 189 -0.08 0.51 -35.13
C SER A 189 -1.23 0.57 -34.09
N ASN A 190 -2.34 -0.14 -34.31
CA ASN A 190 -3.56 -0.08 -33.52
C ASN A 190 -4.20 1.31 -33.38
N LYS A 191 -3.83 2.28 -34.22
CA LYS A 191 -4.45 3.62 -34.25
C LYS A 191 -5.53 3.68 -35.33
N PHE A 192 -6.65 4.34 -35.02
CA PHE A 192 -7.66 4.64 -36.02
C PHE A 192 -7.20 5.77 -36.92
N VAL A 193 -7.28 5.53 -38.24
CA VAL A 193 -7.00 6.50 -39.28
C VAL A 193 -8.28 6.74 -40.05
N TYR A 194 -8.56 8.00 -40.39
CA TYR A 194 -9.70 8.36 -41.20
C TYR A 194 -9.46 7.97 -42.66
N ASP A 195 -10.38 7.18 -43.22
CA ASP A 195 -10.40 6.81 -44.64
C ASP A 195 -11.07 7.94 -45.44
N TYR A 196 -12.33 8.24 -45.09
CA TYR A 196 -13.07 9.35 -45.69
C TYR A 196 -14.21 9.85 -44.78
N ILE A 197 -14.60 11.10 -45.02
CA ILE A 197 -15.83 11.70 -44.47
C ILE A 197 -16.72 12.07 -45.66
N LEU A 198 -17.91 11.47 -45.72
CA LEU A 198 -18.90 11.75 -46.76
C LEU A 198 -20.06 12.51 -46.13
N VAL A 199 -20.34 13.71 -46.63
CA VAL A 199 -21.52 14.48 -46.24
C VAL A 199 -22.55 14.41 -47.36
N GLN A 200 -23.66 13.73 -47.10
CA GLN A 200 -24.78 13.61 -48.02
C GLN A 200 -25.84 14.65 -47.65
N LEU A 201 -26.12 15.59 -48.54
CA LEU A 201 -27.17 16.59 -48.32
C LEU A 201 -28.54 16.01 -48.63
N ASP A 202 -29.53 16.37 -47.81
CA ASP A 202 -30.92 16.03 -48.05
C ASP A 202 -31.48 16.99 -49.11
N GLN A 203 -31.77 16.46 -50.30
CA GLN A 203 -32.39 17.20 -51.38
C GLN A 203 -33.68 16.51 -51.81
N PRO A 204 -34.82 17.22 -51.79
CA PRO A 204 -36.11 16.60 -52.05
C PRO A 204 -36.32 16.22 -53.53
N TRP A 205 -35.56 16.79 -54.48
CA TRP A 205 -35.78 16.57 -55.91
C TRP A 205 -34.45 16.40 -56.69
N HIS A 206 -34.03 15.15 -56.80
CA HIS A 206 -33.30 14.52 -57.92
C HIS A 206 -31.77 14.56 -58.08
N HIS A 207 -30.94 15.22 -57.26
CA HIS A 207 -29.49 14.96 -57.29
C HIS A 207 -28.91 14.90 -55.86
N GLN A 208 -28.37 13.75 -55.46
CA GLN A 208 -27.68 13.63 -54.17
C GLN A 208 -26.32 14.33 -54.29
N ASN A 209 -26.18 15.50 -53.69
CA ASN A 209 -24.88 16.14 -53.53
C ASN A 209 -24.13 15.46 -52.38
N ILE A 210 -23.06 14.74 -52.74
CA ILE A 210 -22.14 14.10 -51.81
C ILE A 210 -20.87 14.94 -51.78
N ILE A 211 -20.58 15.55 -50.63
CA ILE A 211 -19.34 16.29 -50.40
C ILE A 211 -18.36 15.31 -49.74
N GLN A 212 -17.21 15.10 -50.39
CA GLN A 212 -16.12 14.32 -49.82
C GLN A 212 -15.17 15.25 -49.08
N VAL A 213 -15.18 15.18 -47.76
CA VAL A 213 -14.23 15.90 -46.93
C VAL A 213 -13.05 14.98 -46.69
N TYR A 214 -11.88 15.36 -47.21
CA TYR A 214 -10.63 14.71 -46.88
C TYR A 214 -10.12 15.31 -45.57
N PRO A 215 -10.19 14.58 -44.44
CA PRO A 215 -9.52 15.04 -43.23
C PRO A 215 -8.04 15.16 -43.56
N ASN A 216 -7.44 16.32 -43.28
CA ASN A 216 -6.03 16.58 -43.54
C ASN A 216 -5.20 15.46 -42.87
N LEU A 217 -4.71 14.53 -43.70
CA LEU A 217 -3.91 13.39 -43.29
C LEU A 217 -2.54 13.91 -42.85
N ASN A 218 -2.42 14.33 -41.59
CA ASN A 218 -1.10 14.42 -40.97
C ASN A 218 -1.06 13.71 -39.62
N PRO A 219 -0.82 12.38 -39.61
CA PRO A 219 -0.36 11.69 -38.41
C PRO A 219 1.13 11.94 -38.05
N SER A 220 1.79 12.97 -38.61
CA SER A 220 3.21 13.27 -38.40
C SER A 220 3.54 14.77 -38.30
N SER A 221 3.27 15.38 -37.15
CA SER A 221 4.02 16.55 -36.70
C SER A 221 4.18 16.52 -35.17
N SER A 222 4.82 15.46 -34.67
CA SER A 222 5.69 15.63 -33.52
C SER A 222 7.10 15.72 -34.07
N THR A 223 7.65 16.92 -33.93
CA THR A 223 8.97 17.36 -34.32
C THR A 223 10.04 16.37 -33.84
N THR A 224 10.55 15.52 -34.72
CA THR A 224 11.88 14.91 -34.55
C THR A 224 12.90 15.90 -35.10
N ASN A 225 13.11 16.98 -34.34
CA ASN A 225 14.41 17.60 -34.32
C ASN A 225 15.27 16.70 -33.43
N ILE A 226 16.26 16.05 -34.01
CA ILE A 226 17.68 16.14 -33.66
C ILE A 226 18.38 15.13 -34.56
N SER A 227 18.86 15.63 -35.69
CA SER A 227 20.04 15.13 -36.37
C SER A 227 21.24 15.88 -35.80
N SER A 228 22.07 15.19 -35.02
CA SER A 228 23.51 15.41 -34.80
C SER A 228 24.04 14.25 -33.95
#